data_AF-A0A1W9HUJ6-F1
#
_entry.id   AF-A0A1W9HUJ6-F1
#
_cell.length_a   1.000
_cell.length_b   1.000
_cell.length_c   1.000
_cell.angle_alpha   90.00
_cell.angle_beta   90.00
_cell.angle_gamma   90.00
#
_symmetry.space_group_name_H-M   'P 1'
#
loop_
_entity.id
_entity.type
_entity.pdbx_description
1 polymer ?
#
loop_
_entity_poly.entity_id
_entity_poly.type
_entity_poly.pdbx_seq_one_letter_code
_entity_poly.pdbx_strand_id
1 'polypeptide(L)'
;MRISKPNRLSNRKQLGALHFSNLISVEPLAVLARSGNIVDASTTGFKLRVSRRDLVPKNLRGNLNIDCLVGEKILLQIDEMNLELSGTVKRTKMIGRGIFEIGIDFSQDAPDYWRECLLELLPTPDEMPDDHLTDDEWQDH
;
A
#
# COMPACT_ATOMS: atom_id res chain seq x y z
N MET A 1 44.82 25.92 9.19
CA MET A 1 43.48 26.25 8.63
C MET A 1 42.77 24.93 8.36
N ARG A 2 41.82 24.52 9.19
CA ARG A 2 41.09 23.24 9.05
C ARG A 2 39.82 23.50 8.26
N ILE A 3 39.73 22.96 7.05
CA ILE A 3 38.50 22.97 6.26
C ILE A 3 37.71 21.73 6.68
N SER A 4 36.67 21.92 7.49
CA SER A 4 35.69 20.88 7.78
C SER A 4 34.89 20.59 6.52
N LYS A 5 34.92 19.33 6.05
CA LYS A 5 34.07 18.83 4.97
C LYS A 5 32.60 19.06 5.33
N PRO A 6 31.72 19.44 4.37
CA PRO A 6 30.29 19.52 4.62
C PRO A 6 29.79 18.15 5.07
N ASN A 7 29.33 18.09 6.32
CA ASN A 7 28.63 16.95 6.88
C ASN A 7 27.35 16.73 6.05
N ARG A 8 27.07 15.50 5.65
CA ARG A 8 25.92 15.16 4.82
C ARG A 8 24.63 15.65 5.49
N LEU A 9 24.01 16.68 4.93
CA LEU A 9 22.68 17.20 5.31
C LEU A 9 21.58 16.44 4.59
N SER A 10 21.55 15.11 4.71
CA SER A 10 20.32 14.38 4.42
C SER A 10 19.89 13.67 5.69
N ASN A 11 18.86 14.22 6.33
CA ASN A 11 18.04 13.44 7.23
C ASN A 11 17.55 12.25 6.41
N ARG A 12 18.08 11.06 6.69
CA ARG A 12 17.51 9.83 6.17
C ARG A 12 16.12 9.72 6.79
N LYS A 13 15.09 10.13 6.05
CA LYS A 13 13.71 9.74 6.36
C LYS A 13 13.65 8.27 6.00
N GLN A 14 13.72 7.40 7.01
CA GLN A 14 13.33 6.01 6.85
C GLN A 14 11.81 6.06 6.61
N LEU A 15 11.39 6.22 5.36
CA LEU A 15 10.00 6.15 4.96
C LEU A 15 9.60 4.69 5.18
N GLY A 16 8.96 4.43 6.33
CA GLY A 16 8.33 3.14 6.57
C GLY A 16 7.29 2.88 5.48
N ALA A 17 6.92 1.61 5.29
CA ALA A 17 5.80 1.28 4.42
C ALA A 17 4.60 2.16 4.79
N LEU A 18 3.94 2.77 3.81
CA LEU A 18 2.73 3.55 4.04
C LEU A 18 1.60 2.58 4.36
N HIS A 19 1.05 2.66 5.56
CA HIS A 19 -0.04 1.80 5.98
C HIS A 19 -1.38 2.43 5.63
N PHE A 20 -2.33 1.59 5.23
CA PHE A 20 -3.71 2.00 5.21
C PHE A 20 -4.52 1.20 6.24
N SER A 21 -5.58 1.83 6.72
CA SER A 21 -6.64 1.23 7.51
C SER A 21 -8.00 1.42 6.82
N ASN A 22 -8.93 0.53 7.14
CA ASN A 22 -10.35 0.61 6.73
C ASN A 22 -10.56 0.80 5.22
N LEU A 23 -10.13 -0.17 4.41
CA LEU A 23 -10.52 -0.20 3.00
C LEU A 23 -12.01 -0.55 2.91
N ILE A 24 -12.82 0.43 2.56
CA ILE A 24 -14.28 0.37 2.52
C ILE A 24 -14.74 0.47 1.07
N SER A 25 -15.71 -0.36 0.69
CA SER A 25 -16.47 -0.15 -0.52
C SER A 25 -17.49 0.96 -0.29
N VAL A 26 -17.55 1.95 -1.18
CA VAL A 26 -18.50 3.08 -1.08
C VAL A 26 -19.94 2.60 -1.24
N GLU A 27 -20.16 1.57 -2.06
CA GLU A 27 -21.46 0.95 -2.30
C GLU A 27 -21.24 -0.57 -2.24
N PRO A 28 -21.35 -1.21 -1.04
CA PRO A 28 -22.45 -1.03 -0.09
C PRO A 28 -22.07 -0.46 1.31
N LEU A 29 -21.01 0.35 1.43
CA LEU A 29 -20.46 0.79 2.74
C LEU A 29 -19.93 -0.38 3.60
N ALA A 30 -19.38 -1.40 2.94
CA ALA A 30 -18.81 -2.56 3.60
C ALA A 30 -17.29 -2.47 3.70
N VAL A 31 -16.72 -2.85 4.85
CA VAL A 31 -15.27 -3.01 4.99
C VAL A 31 -14.82 -4.20 4.16
N LEU A 32 -13.95 -3.95 3.18
CA LEU A 32 -13.32 -4.94 2.33
C LEU A 32 -12.04 -5.50 2.98
N ALA A 33 -11.21 -4.62 3.56
CA ALA A 33 -10.00 -5.00 4.27
C ALA A 33 -9.76 -4.11 5.50
N ARG A 34 -9.24 -4.71 6.57
CA ARG A 34 -8.93 -4.00 7.82
C ARG A 34 -7.69 -3.11 7.68
N SER A 35 -6.66 -3.62 7.03
CA SER A 35 -5.39 -2.92 6.86
C SER A 35 -4.56 -3.49 5.72
N GLY A 36 -3.50 -2.78 5.36
CA GLY A 36 -2.47 -3.24 4.43
C GLY A 36 -1.45 -2.13 4.16
N ASN A 37 -0.72 -2.26 3.06
CA ASN A 37 0.34 -1.32 2.70
C ASN A 37 0.09 -0.70 1.32
N ILE A 38 0.42 0.56 1.14
CA ILE A 38 0.62 1.18 -0.17
C ILE A 38 2.05 0.88 -0.58
N VAL A 39 2.22 0.17 -1.70
CA VAL A 39 3.52 -0.33 -2.17
C VAL A 39 4.02 0.37 -3.43
N ASP A 40 3.16 1.16 -4.08
CA ASP A 40 3.46 1.89 -5.31
C ASP A 40 2.41 2.98 -5.52
N ALA A 41 2.78 4.12 -6.10
CA ALA A 41 1.87 5.20 -6.47
C ALA A 41 2.42 6.02 -7.63
N SER A 42 1.51 6.64 -8.34
CA SER A 42 1.75 7.51 -9.48
C SER A 42 0.86 8.74 -9.38
N THR A 43 0.91 9.59 -10.40
CA THR A 43 -0.04 10.71 -10.54
C THR A 43 -1.48 10.25 -10.82
N THR A 44 -1.70 9.02 -11.25
CA THR A 44 -3.04 8.54 -11.64
C THR A 44 -3.63 7.55 -10.65
N GLY A 45 -2.83 6.97 -9.76
CA GLY A 45 -3.30 5.94 -8.85
C GLY A 45 -2.23 5.39 -7.93
N PHE A 46 -2.57 4.31 -7.26
CA PHE A 46 -1.69 3.62 -6.32
C PHE A 46 -1.98 2.13 -6.24
N LYS A 47 -1.06 1.38 -5.65
CA LYS A 47 -1.14 -0.07 -5.49
C LYS A 47 -1.12 -0.42 -4.01
N LEU A 48 -2.13 -1.18 -3.60
CA LEU A 48 -2.21 -1.74 -2.26
C LEU A 48 -1.70 -3.17 -2.25
N ARG A 49 -1.13 -3.58 -1.12
CA ARG A 49 -0.83 -4.96 -0.77
C ARG A 49 -1.63 -5.32 0.48
N VAL A 50 -2.45 -6.36 0.38
CA VAL A 50 -3.38 -6.79 1.42
C VAL A 50 -3.21 -8.29 1.68
N SER A 51 -3.09 -8.67 2.95
CA SER A 51 -3.08 -10.09 3.33
C SER A 51 -4.50 -10.65 3.36
N ARG A 52 -4.65 -11.92 3.01
CA ARG A 52 -5.91 -12.67 3.09
C ARG A 52 -6.55 -12.59 4.48
N ARG A 53 -5.74 -12.56 5.55
CA ARG A 53 -6.25 -12.46 6.92
C ARG A 53 -6.94 -11.12 7.22
N ASP A 54 -6.57 -10.09 6.48
CA ASP A 54 -7.04 -8.72 6.64
C ASP A 54 -8.28 -8.43 5.79
N LEU A 55 -8.55 -9.26 4.76
CA LEU A 55 -9.82 -9.25 4.03
C LEU A 55 -10.98 -9.66 4.95
N VAL A 56 -12.04 -8.86 4.99
CA VAL A 56 -13.19 -9.07 5.89
C VAL A 56 -14.24 -10.00 5.25
N PRO A 57 -14.72 -9.75 4.02
CA PRO A 57 -15.72 -10.60 3.39
C PRO A 57 -15.24 -12.05 3.19
N LYS A 58 -16.09 -13.02 3.50
CA LYS A 58 -15.73 -14.45 3.43
C LYS A 58 -15.44 -14.91 1.99
N ASN A 59 -16.17 -14.39 1.02
CA ASN A 59 -15.98 -14.65 -0.41
C ASN A 59 -14.59 -14.19 -0.88
N LEU A 60 -14.07 -13.06 -0.38
CA LEU A 60 -12.72 -12.60 -0.75
C LEU A 60 -11.63 -13.48 -0.12
N ARG A 61 -11.85 -13.96 1.12
CA ARG A 61 -10.90 -14.83 1.82
C ARG A 61 -10.77 -16.23 1.22
N GLY A 62 -11.89 -16.80 0.76
CA GLY A 62 -11.94 -18.17 0.26
C GLY A 62 -11.38 -18.35 -1.16
N ASN A 63 -11.19 -17.25 -1.89
CA ASN A 63 -10.84 -17.30 -3.31
C ASN A 63 -9.33 -17.05 -3.56
N LEU A 64 -8.86 -17.55 -4.71
CA LEU A 64 -7.50 -17.32 -5.23
C LEU A 64 -7.39 -16.02 -6.05
N ASN A 65 -8.52 -15.37 -6.32
CA ASN A 65 -8.59 -14.03 -6.90
C ASN A 65 -9.66 -13.22 -6.14
N ILE A 66 -9.60 -11.90 -6.31
CA ILE A 66 -10.58 -10.96 -5.76
C ILE A 66 -11.08 -10.02 -6.86
N ASP A 67 -11.17 -10.53 -8.10
CA ASP A 67 -11.51 -9.74 -9.29
C ASP A 67 -12.94 -9.19 -9.25
N CYS A 68 -13.80 -9.73 -8.39
CA CYS A 68 -15.10 -9.15 -8.11
C CYS A 68 -15.04 -7.72 -7.55
N LEU A 69 -13.86 -7.28 -7.06
CA LEU A 69 -13.65 -5.90 -6.64
C LEU A 69 -13.37 -4.94 -7.79
N VAL A 70 -13.04 -5.43 -9.00
CA VAL A 70 -12.74 -4.55 -10.14
C VAL A 70 -13.97 -3.72 -10.49
N GLY A 71 -13.76 -2.41 -10.60
CA GLY A 71 -14.82 -1.42 -10.81
C GLY A 71 -15.43 -0.87 -9.52
N GLU A 72 -15.14 -1.45 -8.35
CA GLU A 72 -15.65 -0.91 -7.10
C GLU A 72 -14.99 0.41 -6.73
N LYS A 73 -15.85 1.34 -6.28
CA LYS A 73 -15.43 2.59 -5.65
C LYS A 73 -15.07 2.29 -4.21
N ILE A 74 -13.89 2.75 -3.80
CA ILE A 74 -13.36 2.50 -2.46
C ILE A 74 -13.05 3.80 -1.74
N LEU A 75 -12.95 3.68 -0.42
CA LEU A 75 -12.43 4.65 0.52
C LEU A 75 -11.40 3.95 1.41
N LEU A 76 -10.31 4.63 1.77
CA LEU A 76 -9.33 4.13 2.74
C LEU A 76 -8.72 5.28 3.51
N GLN A 77 -8.16 4.98 4.68
CA GLN A 77 -7.39 5.93 5.47
C GLN A 77 -5.90 5.57 5.40
N ILE A 78 -5.03 6.53 5.08
CA ILE A 78 -3.58 6.42 5.22
C ILE A 78 -3.20 6.86 6.64
N ASP A 79 -2.58 5.95 7.39
CA ASP A 79 -2.37 6.12 8.81
C ASP A 79 -1.32 7.20 9.12
N GLU A 80 -0.20 7.21 8.38
CA GLU A 80 0.92 8.15 8.59
C GLU A 80 0.54 9.59 8.29
N MET A 81 -0.43 9.79 7.40
CA MET A 81 -0.86 11.10 6.94
C MET A 81 -2.15 11.56 7.61
N ASN A 82 -2.83 10.67 8.36
CA ASN A 82 -4.21 10.87 8.81
C ASN A 82 -5.11 11.37 7.66
N LEU A 83 -4.97 10.73 6.50
CA LEU A 83 -5.57 11.17 5.25
C LEU A 83 -6.56 10.14 4.76
N GLU A 84 -7.71 10.58 4.26
CA GLU A 84 -8.68 9.72 3.59
C GLU A 84 -8.55 9.83 2.07
N LEU A 85 -8.48 8.68 1.39
CA LEU A 85 -8.40 8.60 -0.07
C LEU A 85 -9.58 7.82 -0.63
N SER A 86 -10.10 8.29 -1.77
CA SER A 86 -11.07 7.56 -2.55
C SER A 86 -10.53 7.22 -3.94
N GLY A 87 -11.03 6.13 -4.50
CA GLY A 87 -10.59 5.66 -5.80
C GLY A 87 -11.48 4.58 -6.38
N THR A 88 -11.09 4.07 -7.54
CA THR A 88 -11.75 2.93 -8.19
C THR A 88 -10.74 1.81 -8.40
N VAL A 89 -11.09 0.60 -7.98
CA VAL A 89 -10.27 -0.59 -8.23
C VAL A 89 -10.24 -0.88 -9.73
N LYS A 90 -9.06 -0.92 -10.33
CA LYS A 90 -8.86 -1.22 -11.76
C LYS A 90 -8.36 -2.63 -12.03
N ARG A 91 -7.64 -3.22 -11.09
CA ARG A 91 -7.02 -4.53 -11.24
C ARG A 91 -6.73 -5.16 -9.90
N THR A 92 -6.77 -6.49 -9.87
CA THR A 92 -6.34 -7.27 -8.71
C THR A 92 -5.41 -8.38 -9.15
N LYS A 93 -4.53 -8.83 -8.26
CA LYS A 93 -3.63 -9.95 -8.52
C LYS A 93 -3.26 -10.63 -7.21
N MET A 94 -3.37 -11.96 -7.13
CA MET A 94 -2.74 -12.71 -6.04
C MET A 94 -1.26 -12.92 -6.38
N ILE A 95 -0.36 -12.52 -5.48
CA ILE A 95 1.10 -12.63 -5.68
C ILE A 95 1.72 -13.80 -4.89
N GLY A 96 0.90 -14.65 -4.28
CA GLY A 96 1.32 -15.82 -3.52
C GLY A 96 1.15 -15.66 -2.01
N ARG A 97 1.23 -16.77 -1.25
CA ARG A 97 1.15 -16.82 0.22
C ARG A 97 -0.07 -16.08 0.83
N GLY A 98 -1.17 -15.99 0.08
CA GLY A 98 -2.37 -15.28 0.50
C GLY A 98 -2.22 -13.76 0.49
N ILE A 99 -1.31 -13.20 -0.31
CA ILE A 99 -1.14 -11.76 -0.49
C ILE A 99 -1.78 -11.34 -1.82
N PHE A 100 -2.55 -10.26 -1.77
CA PHE A 100 -3.21 -9.66 -2.92
C PHE A 100 -2.68 -8.26 -3.17
N GLU A 101 -2.43 -7.95 -4.44
CA GLU A 101 -2.19 -6.61 -4.93
C GLU A 101 -3.47 -6.06 -5.55
N ILE A 102 -3.78 -4.80 -5.23
CA ILE A 102 -4.97 -4.10 -5.71
C ILE A 102 -4.51 -2.77 -6.31
N GLY A 103 -4.69 -2.59 -7.61
CA GLY A 103 -4.40 -1.33 -8.30
C GLY A 103 -5.63 -0.44 -8.33
N ILE A 104 -5.48 0.79 -7.87
CA ILE A 104 -6.54 1.78 -7.69
C ILE A 104 -6.18 3.03 -8.48
N ASP A 105 -7.15 3.56 -9.23
CA ASP A 105 -7.05 4.92 -9.78
C ASP A 105 -7.70 5.90 -8.80
N PHE A 106 -7.11 7.08 -8.64
CA PHE A 106 -7.70 8.13 -7.81
C PHE A 106 -9.09 8.52 -8.33
N SER A 107 -9.99 8.90 -7.42
CA SER A 107 -11.24 9.54 -7.81
C SER A 107 -10.94 10.94 -8.37
N GLN A 108 -11.89 11.49 -9.15
CA GLN A 108 -11.77 12.85 -9.69
C GLN A 108 -11.79 13.91 -8.59
N ASP A 109 -12.33 13.56 -7.42
CA ASP A 109 -12.48 14.46 -6.28
C ASP A 109 -11.25 14.47 -5.37
N ALA A 110 -10.24 13.63 -5.64
CA ALA A 110 -8.99 13.62 -4.91
C ALA A 110 -8.16 14.89 -5.23
N PRO A 111 -7.90 15.79 -4.26
CA PRO A 111 -7.10 16.98 -4.47
C PRO A 111 -5.71 16.70 -5.04
N ASP A 112 -5.29 17.57 -5.97
CA ASP A 112 -4.04 17.41 -6.71
C ASP A 112 -2.80 17.33 -5.80
N TYR A 113 -2.79 18.09 -4.69
CA TYR A 113 -1.68 18.13 -3.75
C TYR A 113 -1.41 16.79 -3.04
N TRP A 114 -2.41 15.90 -2.94
CA TRP A 114 -2.19 14.57 -2.35
C TRP A 114 -1.35 13.66 -3.22
N ARG A 115 -1.42 13.81 -4.55
CA ARG A 115 -0.62 13.00 -5.48
C ARG A 115 0.86 13.29 -5.30
N GLU A 116 1.20 14.56 -5.13
CA GLU A 116 2.58 15.00 -4.87
C GLU A 116 3.06 14.48 -3.50
N CYS A 117 2.25 14.60 -2.45
CA CYS A 117 2.62 14.08 -1.13
C CYS A 117 2.80 12.55 -1.10
N LEU A 118 1.95 11.78 -1.78
CA LEU A 118 2.10 10.32 -1.86
C LEU A 118 3.39 9.91 -2.56
N LEU A 119 3.71 10.58 -3.66
CA LEU A 119 4.94 10.31 -4.42
C LEU A 119 6.20 10.58 -3.59
N GLU A 120 6.21 11.63 -2.78
CA GLU A 120 7.34 11.96 -1.89
C GLU A 120 7.50 10.99 -0.71
N LEU A 121 6.43 10.29 -0.32
CA LEU A 121 6.43 9.41 0.84
C LEU A 121 6.68 7.95 0.50
N LEU A 122 6.68 7.59 -0.79
CA LEU A 122 7.00 6.24 -1.19
C LEU A 122 8.50 5.99 -1.15
N PRO A 123 8.93 4.81 -0.67
CA PRO A 123 10.32 4.40 -0.76
C PRO A 123 10.73 4.36 -2.22
N THR A 124 11.94 4.84 -2.52
CA THR A 124 12.55 4.63 -3.82
C THR A 124 12.80 3.12 -4.04
N PRO A 125 12.91 2.63 -5.29
CA PRO A 125 13.16 1.20 -5.53
C PRO A 125 14.38 0.64 -4.79
N ASP A 126 15.39 1.47 -4.53
CA ASP A 126 16.61 1.13 -3.79
C ASP A 126 16.39 1.03 -2.25
N GLU A 127 15.23 1.43 -1.74
CA GLU A 127 14.87 1.45 -0.32
C GLU A 127 13.85 0.38 0.07
N MET A 128 13.31 -0.37 -0.90
CA MET A 128 12.48 -1.53 -0.59
C MET A 128 13.39 -2.64 -0.07
N PRO A 129 13.17 -3.15 1.16
CA PRO A 129 13.90 -4.34 1.59
C PRO A 129 13.58 -5.45 0.59
N ASP A 130 14.63 -6.02 -0.01
CA ASP A 130 14.47 -7.28 -0.73
C ASP A 130 13.77 -8.24 0.22
N ASP A 131 12.63 -8.78 -0.22
CA ASP A 131 11.79 -9.73 0.54
C ASP A 131 12.48 -11.11 0.60
N HIS A 132 13.80 -11.10 0.84
CA HIS A 132 14.58 -12.23 1.34
C HIS A 132 14.11 -12.49 2.76
N LEU A 133 12.99 -13.19 2.86
CA LEU A 133 12.77 -14.09 3.98
C LEU A 133 14.03 -14.93 4.12
N THR A 134 14.75 -14.68 5.20
CA THR A 134 15.86 -15.49 5.66
C THR A 134 15.33 -16.91 5.87
N ASP A 135 15.63 -17.79 4.91
CA ASP A 135 15.53 -19.24 5.06
C ASP A 135 16.67 -19.76 5.97
N ASP A 136 16.86 -19.16 7.14
CA ASP A 136 17.96 -19.48 8.06
C ASP A 136 17.46 -19.57 9.52
N GLU A 137 16.56 -20.50 9.81
CA GLU A 137 16.39 -21.03 11.18
C GLU A 137 15.83 -22.47 11.14
N TRP A 138 16.48 -23.43 10.47
CA TRP A 138 16.32 -24.88 10.77
C TRP A 138 17.58 -25.69 10.36
N GLN A 139 18.69 -25.47 11.07
CA GLN A 139 19.77 -26.44 11.34
C GLN A 139 20.03 -26.28 12.85
N ASP A 140 20.03 -27.27 13.75
CA ASP A 140 20.29 -28.70 13.65
C ASP A 140 19.48 -29.44 14.74
N HIS A 141 18.99 -30.63 14.41
CA HIS A 141 18.76 -31.73 15.35
C HIS A 141 19.38 -33.00 14.78
#